data_AF-A0A9D0XKJ9-F1
#
_entry.id   AF-A0A9D0XKJ9-F1
#
_cell.length_a   1.000
_cell.length_b   1.000
_cell.length_c   1.000
_cell.angle_alpha   90.00
_cell.angle_beta   90.00
_cell.angle_gamma   90.00
#
_symmetry.space_group_name_H-M   'P 1'
#
loop_
_entity.id
_entity.type
_entity.pdbx_description
1 polymer ?
#
loop_
_entity_poly.entity_id
_entity_poly.type
_entity_poly.pdbx_seq_one_letter_code
_entity_poly.pdbx_strand_id
1 'polypeptide(L)'
;MKIKKRKIAKHIFKTVKKSMMSNSDHNKNIRSKHADTIIRNHVIWSMGAGLIPVLIADIFAVSALQLDMIRQLCKVYDVDFKETQGKAIVTSLTGSTLARLGARSVIKLIPGVGSLIGGLAVSVFAGASTYALGEVFKLHFETGGTILDFDPDRLKKKYWDLFEKGKTFAAEVKNDAAEHFEDLVDIDTDVDSTDELTDEVPSEAPHTQNETISIEEDVPEQKDILTKLKELGELKESGVINDTEFKKMKKKLIDEF
;
A
#
# COMPACT_ATOMS: atom_id res chain seq x y z
N MET A 1 20.25 -3.57 66.55
CA MET A 1 20.79 -3.10 65.26
C MET A 1 20.12 -3.70 63.99
N LYS A 2 19.46 -4.87 64.02
CA LYS A 2 18.92 -5.55 62.81
C LYS A 2 17.68 -4.91 62.14
N ILE A 3 16.88 -4.12 62.86
CA ILE A 3 15.61 -3.56 62.37
C ILE A 3 15.82 -2.38 61.40
N LYS A 4 16.85 -1.55 61.63
CA LYS A 4 17.15 -0.37 60.79
C LYS A 4 17.62 -0.76 59.38
N LYS A 5 18.42 -1.83 59.28
CA LYS A 5 18.92 -2.37 57.99
C LYS A 5 17.80 -2.83 57.05
N ARG A 6 16.72 -3.43 57.59
CA ARG A 6 15.56 -3.88 56.80
C ARG A 6 14.73 -2.73 56.21
N LYS A 7 14.60 -1.61 56.93
CA LYS A 7 13.89 -0.42 56.42
C LYS A 7 14.65 0.26 55.27
N ILE A 8 15.98 0.35 55.40
CA ILE A 8 16.85 0.94 54.38
C ILE A 8 16.80 0.12 53.09
N ALA A 9 16.94 -1.21 53.18
CA ALA A 9 16.82 -2.11 52.02
C ALA A 9 15.47 -1.97 51.30
N LYS A 10 14.37 -1.85 52.05
CA LYS A 10 13.01 -1.70 51.48
C LYS A 10 12.84 -0.37 50.73
N HIS A 11 13.45 0.71 51.23
CA HIS A 11 13.39 2.02 50.61
C HIS A 11 14.23 2.07 49.33
N ILE A 12 15.44 1.51 49.37
CA ILE A 12 16.32 1.41 48.20
C ILE A 12 15.66 0.59 47.09
N PHE A 13 15.11 -0.58 47.42
CA PHE A 13 14.38 -1.42 46.45
C PHE A 13 13.18 -0.68 45.84
N LYS A 14 12.42 0.07 46.64
CA LYS A 14 11.28 0.87 46.16
C LYS A 14 11.73 1.97 45.19
N THR A 15 12.84 2.66 45.48
CA THR A 15 13.38 3.74 44.62
C THR A 15 13.94 3.18 43.32
N VAL A 16 14.71 2.09 43.36
CA VAL A 16 15.24 1.42 42.16
C VAL A 16 14.11 0.90 41.28
N LYS A 17 13.12 0.21 41.88
CA LYS A 17 11.93 -0.26 41.17
C LYS A 17 11.16 0.90 40.54
N LYS A 18 10.95 2.00 41.27
CA LYS A 18 10.26 3.21 40.76
C LYS A 18 11.03 3.85 39.60
N SER A 19 12.35 3.96 39.69
CA SER A 19 13.19 4.52 38.63
C SER A 19 13.20 3.63 37.38
N MET A 20 13.32 2.31 37.54
CA MET A 20 13.22 1.37 36.41
C MET A 20 11.85 1.39 35.74
N MET A 21 10.75 1.41 36.51
CA MET A 21 9.39 1.52 35.96
C MET A 21 9.22 2.82 35.19
N SER A 22 9.62 3.96 35.77
CA SER A 22 9.55 5.27 35.11
C SER A 22 10.34 5.33 33.81
N ASN A 23 11.52 4.70 33.75
CA ASN A 23 12.35 4.68 32.54
C ASN A 23 11.77 3.76 31.45
N SER A 24 11.19 2.62 31.84
CA SER A 24 10.50 1.69 30.94
C SER A 24 9.27 2.34 30.30
N ASP A 25 8.45 3.03 31.10
CA ASP A 25 7.25 3.73 30.61
C ASP A 25 7.62 4.86 29.64
N HIS A 26 8.71 5.59 29.95
CA HIS A 26 9.21 6.66 29.09
C HIS A 26 9.71 6.13 27.73
N ASN A 27 10.52 5.06 27.72
CA ASN A 27 11.02 4.47 26.48
C ASN A 27 9.88 3.86 25.64
N LYS A 28 8.90 3.19 26.27
CA LYS A 28 7.69 2.72 25.59
C LYS A 28 6.93 3.87 24.94
N ASN A 29 6.79 5.00 25.62
CA ASN A 29 6.13 6.18 25.08
C ASN A 29 6.88 6.80 23.88
N ILE A 30 8.21 6.82 23.92
CA ILE A 30 9.05 7.32 22.81
C ILE A 30 8.90 6.42 21.58
N ARG A 31 9.04 5.10 21.74
CA ARG A 31 8.89 4.14 20.63
C ARG A 31 7.48 4.19 20.03
N SER A 32 6.45 4.29 20.88
CA SER A 32 5.06 4.40 20.45
C SER A 32 4.82 5.67 19.62
N LYS A 33 5.34 6.83 20.05
CA LYS A 33 5.27 8.09 19.29
C LYS A 33 6.05 8.05 17.96
N HIS A 34 7.20 7.40 17.95
CA HIS A 34 7.97 7.23 16.72
C HIS A 34 7.20 6.36 15.72
N ALA A 35 6.58 5.27 16.20
CA ALA A 35 5.68 4.45 15.40
C ALA A 35 4.51 5.27 14.85
N ASP A 36 3.87 6.12 15.66
CA ASP A 36 2.76 6.99 15.22
C ASP A 36 3.19 7.93 14.09
N THR A 37 4.41 8.48 14.18
CA THR A 37 4.96 9.37 13.16
C THR A 37 5.17 8.63 11.83
N ILE A 38 5.74 7.43 11.89
CA ILE A 38 5.93 6.56 10.72
C ILE A 38 4.58 6.25 10.08
N ILE A 39 3.60 5.82 10.87
CA ILE A 39 2.26 5.46 10.39
C ILE A 39 1.59 6.68 9.73
N ARG A 40 1.57 7.84 10.40
CA ARG A 40 0.98 9.07 9.86
C ARG A 40 1.61 9.48 8.53
N ASN A 41 2.94 9.41 8.42
CA ASN A 41 3.64 9.78 7.20
C ASN A 41 3.23 8.85 6.04
N HIS A 42 3.22 7.54 6.25
CA HIS A 42 2.82 6.58 5.22
C HIS A 42 1.33 6.69 4.87
N VAL A 43 0.47 7.07 5.82
CA VAL A 43 -0.93 7.41 5.53
C VAL A 43 -1.00 8.56 4.53
N ILE A 44 -0.30 9.68 4.79
CA ILE A 44 -0.26 10.84 3.89
C ILE A 44 0.25 10.44 2.50
N TRP A 45 1.38 9.74 2.42
CA TRP A 45 1.93 9.26 1.15
C TRP A 45 0.98 8.30 0.42
N SER A 46 0.29 7.42 1.14
CA SER A 46 -0.66 6.48 0.54
C SER A 46 -1.92 7.16 0.00
N MET A 47 -2.34 8.25 0.64
CA MET A 47 -3.46 9.06 0.17
C MET A 47 -3.12 9.83 -1.11
N GLY A 48 -1.85 10.26 -1.26
CA GLY A 48 -1.33 10.93 -2.45
C GLY A 48 -1.00 10.00 -3.61
N ALA A 49 -0.59 8.75 -3.33
CA ALA A 49 -0.27 7.76 -4.35
C ALA A 49 -1.50 7.30 -5.19
N GLY A 50 -2.72 7.58 -4.75
CA GLY A 50 -3.97 7.27 -5.48
C GLY A 50 -4.33 8.23 -6.62
N LEU A 51 -3.41 9.11 -7.03
CA LEU A 51 -3.60 10.12 -8.09
C LEU A 51 -3.01 9.71 -9.45
N ILE A 52 -2.36 8.54 -9.55
CA ILE A 52 -1.80 8.06 -10.82
C ILE A 52 -2.92 7.32 -11.59
N PRO A 53 -3.14 7.59 -12.90
CA PRO A 53 -4.27 7.02 -13.66
C PRO A 53 -4.28 5.49 -13.84
N VAL A 54 -3.32 4.77 -13.27
CA VAL A 54 -3.12 3.33 -13.47
C VAL A 54 -3.33 2.60 -12.14
N LEU A 55 -4.58 2.21 -11.87
CA LEU A 55 -5.03 1.50 -10.66
C LEU A 55 -4.15 0.29 -10.26
N ILE A 56 -3.54 -0.39 -11.24
CA ILE A 56 -2.64 -1.51 -10.99
C ILE A 56 -1.31 -1.02 -10.39
N ALA A 57 -0.74 0.05 -10.93
CA ALA A 57 0.49 0.66 -10.41
C ALA A 57 0.27 1.18 -8.98
N ASP A 58 -0.91 1.74 -8.70
CA ASP A 58 -1.28 2.25 -7.38
C ASP A 58 -1.28 1.13 -6.32
N ILE A 59 -1.78 -0.06 -6.66
CA ILE A 59 -1.80 -1.20 -5.73
C ILE A 59 -0.37 -1.65 -5.40
N PHE A 60 0.52 -1.72 -6.39
CA PHE A 60 1.93 -2.09 -6.16
C PHE A 60 2.67 -1.01 -5.37
N ALA A 61 2.47 0.26 -5.71
CA ALA A 61 3.08 1.38 -5.01
C ALA A 61 2.62 1.46 -3.55
N VAL A 62 1.31 1.35 -3.28
CA VAL A 62 0.76 1.31 -1.92
C VAL A 62 1.25 0.09 -1.16
N SER A 63 1.35 -1.08 -1.81
CA SER A 63 1.89 -2.28 -1.16
C SER A 63 3.36 -2.10 -0.77
N ALA A 64 4.17 -1.50 -1.64
CA ALA A 64 5.56 -1.19 -1.34
C ALA A 64 5.68 -0.21 -0.15
N LEU A 65 4.85 0.83 -0.15
CA LEU A 65 4.77 1.81 0.94
C LEU A 65 4.35 1.13 2.26
N GLN A 66 3.35 0.25 2.24
CA GLN A 66 2.92 -0.51 3.41
C GLN A 66 4.01 -1.46 3.93
N LEU A 67 4.79 -2.09 3.05
CA LEU A 67 5.92 -2.93 3.44
C LEU A 67 7.06 -2.11 4.04
N ASP A 68 7.35 -0.93 3.49
CA ASP A 68 8.37 -0.05 4.05
C ASP A 68 7.97 0.46 5.43
N MET A 69 6.71 0.86 5.61
CA MET A 69 6.14 1.20 6.93
C MET A 69 6.38 0.07 7.94
N ILE A 70 6.06 -1.17 7.59
CA ILE A 70 6.25 -2.33 8.47
C ILE A 70 7.73 -2.54 8.78
N ARG A 71 8.62 -2.39 7.80
CA ARG A 71 10.07 -2.47 8.01
C ARG A 71 10.57 -1.40 8.98
N GLN A 72 10.07 -0.17 8.87
CA GLN A 72 10.41 0.91 9.79
C GLN A 72 9.87 0.64 11.20
N LEU A 73 8.64 0.13 11.32
CA LEU A 73 8.08 -0.31 12.62
C LEU A 73 8.93 -1.42 13.24
N CYS A 74 9.38 -2.41 12.46
CA CYS A 74 10.29 -3.45 12.94
C CYS A 74 11.57 -2.85 13.56
N LYS A 75 12.17 -1.84 12.92
CA LYS A 75 13.34 -1.12 13.47
C LYS A 75 13.01 -0.36 14.76
N VAL A 76 11.87 0.32 14.83
CA VAL A 76 11.41 0.99 16.07
C VAL A 76 11.24 -0.02 17.19
N TYR A 77 10.76 -1.22 16.86
CA TYR A 77 10.46 -2.24 17.84
C TYR A 77 11.60 -3.23 18.15
N ASP A 78 12.74 -3.10 17.47
CA ASP A 78 13.86 -4.03 17.56
C ASP A 78 13.45 -5.48 17.21
N VAL A 79 12.64 -5.61 16.15
CA VAL A 79 12.13 -6.88 15.61
C VAL A 79 12.75 -7.12 14.25
N ASP A 80 13.12 -8.36 13.95
CA ASP A 80 13.63 -8.73 12.63
C ASP A 80 12.53 -8.66 11.58
N PHE A 81 12.73 -7.82 10.56
CA PHE A 81 11.83 -7.76 9.42
C PHE A 81 12.03 -8.98 8.51
N LYS A 82 10.94 -9.66 8.17
CA LYS A 82 10.93 -10.74 7.18
C LYS A 82 9.98 -10.39 6.05
N GLU A 83 10.54 -10.11 4.89
CA GLU A 83 9.79 -9.57 3.75
C GLU A 83 8.66 -10.49 3.29
N THR A 84 8.91 -11.79 3.16
CA THR A 84 7.88 -12.76 2.74
C THR A 84 6.69 -12.81 3.70
N GLN A 85 6.96 -12.74 5.01
CA GLN A 85 5.91 -12.76 6.04
C GLN A 85 5.17 -11.42 6.07
N GLY A 86 5.89 -10.30 5.99
CA GLY A 86 5.29 -8.97 5.88
C GLY A 86 4.34 -8.88 4.69
N LYS A 87 4.75 -9.37 3.51
CA LYS A 87 3.91 -9.46 2.31
C LYS A 87 2.66 -10.30 2.55
N ALA A 88 2.82 -11.52 3.09
CA ALA A 88 1.69 -12.40 3.37
C ALA A 88 0.67 -11.77 4.33
N ILE A 89 1.13 -11.07 5.37
CA ILE A 89 0.27 -10.37 6.33
C ILE A 89 -0.49 -9.23 5.66
N VAL A 90 0.22 -8.38 4.90
CA VAL A 90 -0.39 -7.26 4.16
C VAL A 90 -1.44 -7.77 3.18
N THR A 91 -1.11 -8.78 2.37
CA THR A 91 -2.05 -9.38 1.42
C THR A 91 -3.26 -9.99 2.12
N SER A 92 -3.07 -10.67 3.27
CA SER A 92 -4.18 -11.27 4.03
C SER A 92 -5.14 -10.22 4.59
N LEU A 93 -4.62 -9.18 5.24
CA LEU A 93 -5.44 -8.13 5.86
C LEU A 93 -6.10 -7.23 4.80
N THR A 94 -5.33 -6.72 3.84
CA THR A 94 -5.85 -5.86 2.76
C THR A 94 -6.80 -6.65 1.84
N GLY A 95 -6.47 -7.89 1.50
CA GLY A 95 -7.34 -8.78 0.72
C GLY A 95 -8.67 -9.06 1.43
N SER A 96 -8.65 -9.28 2.74
CA SER A 96 -9.88 -9.45 3.53
C SER A 96 -10.75 -8.18 3.55
N THR A 97 -10.13 -7.00 3.49
CA THR A 97 -10.81 -5.71 3.41
C THR A 97 -11.54 -5.58 2.08
N LEU A 98 -10.85 -5.86 0.96
CA LEU A 98 -11.44 -5.84 -0.37
C LEU A 98 -12.57 -6.85 -0.51
N ALA A 99 -12.41 -8.05 0.06
CA ALA A 99 -13.47 -9.06 0.08
C ALA A 99 -14.72 -8.56 0.82
N ARG A 100 -14.56 -7.88 1.97
CA ARG A 100 -15.70 -7.29 2.71
C ARG A 100 -16.39 -6.15 1.95
N LEU A 101 -15.63 -5.30 1.27
CA LEU A 101 -16.19 -4.20 0.49
C LEU A 101 -16.85 -4.67 -0.83
N GLY A 102 -16.47 -5.87 -1.28
CA GLY A 102 -16.96 -6.50 -2.50
C GLY A 102 -16.34 -5.88 -3.75
N ALA A 103 -16.01 -6.73 -4.73
CA ALA A 103 -15.40 -6.30 -6.00
C ALA A 103 -16.25 -5.22 -6.72
N ARG A 104 -17.57 -5.26 -6.58
CA ARG A 104 -18.51 -4.31 -7.20
C ARG A 104 -18.36 -2.87 -6.69
N SER A 105 -17.91 -2.67 -5.45
CA SER A 105 -17.71 -1.33 -4.88
C SER A 105 -16.40 -0.71 -5.35
N VAL A 106 -15.38 -1.53 -5.60
CA VAL A 106 -14.06 -1.10 -6.08
C VAL A 106 -14.09 -0.78 -7.58
N ILE A 107 -14.87 -1.51 -8.38
CA ILE A 107 -15.03 -1.26 -9.82
C ILE A 107 -15.63 0.12 -10.13
N LYS A 108 -16.45 0.68 -9.22
CA LYS A 108 -17.01 2.04 -9.36
C LYS A 108 -15.97 3.16 -9.14
N LEU A 109 -14.75 2.81 -8.75
CA LEU A 109 -13.64 3.74 -8.56
C LEU A 109 -12.76 3.87 -9.81
N ILE A 110 -13.08 3.14 -10.90
CA ILE A 110 -12.33 3.18 -12.16
C ILE A 110 -12.61 4.52 -12.91
N PRO A 111 -11.57 5.20 -13.44
CA PRO A 111 -11.74 6.45 -14.17
C PRO A 111 -12.63 6.28 -15.41
N GLY A 112 -13.58 7.20 -15.57
CA GLY A 112 -14.52 7.25 -16.70
C GLY A 112 -15.97 7.51 -16.28
N VAL A 113 -16.45 6.89 -15.19
CA VAL A 113 -17.82 7.12 -14.68
C VAL A 113 -17.75 7.48 -13.19
N GLY A 114 -17.76 8.78 -12.87
CA GLY A 114 -17.80 9.28 -11.47
C GLY A 114 -16.45 9.65 -10.82
N SER A 115 -15.43 9.97 -11.62
CA SER A 115 -14.00 10.08 -11.25
C SER A 115 -13.67 11.02 -10.06
N LEU A 116 -14.44 12.07 -9.81
CA LEU A 116 -14.19 12.99 -8.68
C LEU A 116 -14.57 12.40 -7.32
N ILE A 117 -15.69 11.65 -7.25
CA ILE A 117 -16.11 10.94 -6.04
C ILE A 117 -15.25 9.69 -5.84
N GLY A 118 -14.82 9.07 -6.96
CA GLY A 118 -13.91 7.93 -6.97
C GLY A 118 -12.54 8.25 -6.36
N GLY A 119 -11.89 9.34 -6.79
CA GLY A 119 -10.57 9.72 -6.28
C GLY A 119 -10.53 9.94 -4.77
N LEU A 120 -11.52 10.64 -4.22
CA LEU A 120 -11.60 10.87 -2.77
C LEU A 120 -11.82 9.58 -1.98
N ALA A 121 -12.69 8.70 -2.47
CA ALA A 121 -12.93 7.41 -1.84
C ALA A 121 -11.68 6.51 -1.90
N VAL A 122 -10.92 6.55 -3.00
CA VAL A 122 -9.65 5.83 -3.15
C VAL A 122 -8.60 6.36 -2.18
N SER A 123 -8.39 7.67 -2.08
CA SER A 123 -7.43 8.26 -1.14
C SER A 123 -7.79 7.92 0.31
N VAL A 124 -9.05 8.10 0.71
CA VAL A 124 -9.50 7.77 2.07
C VAL A 124 -9.36 6.27 2.34
N PHE A 125 -9.68 5.41 1.38
CA PHE A 125 -9.50 3.97 1.49
C PHE A 125 -8.02 3.59 1.68
N ALA A 126 -7.14 4.14 0.84
CA ALA A 126 -5.69 3.90 0.91
C ALA A 126 -5.12 4.36 2.27
N GLY A 127 -5.48 5.56 2.71
CA GLY A 127 -5.09 6.09 4.01
C GLY A 127 -5.61 5.24 5.17
N ALA A 128 -6.89 4.84 5.14
CA ALA A 128 -7.51 4.02 6.18
C ALA A 128 -6.87 2.62 6.27
N SER A 129 -6.58 2.01 5.11
CA SER A 129 -5.90 0.71 5.01
C SER A 129 -4.49 0.76 5.60
N THR A 130 -3.71 1.77 5.21
CA THR A 130 -2.35 1.99 5.71
C THR A 130 -2.34 2.28 7.22
N TYR A 131 -3.26 3.11 7.70
CA TYR A 131 -3.44 3.39 9.13
C TYR A 131 -3.73 2.11 9.92
N ALA A 132 -4.69 1.32 9.44
CA ALA A 132 -5.10 0.09 10.10
C ALA A 132 -3.98 -0.94 10.17
N LEU A 133 -3.25 -1.15 9.06
CA LEU A 133 -2.07 -2.02 9.05
C LEU A 133 -1.05 -1.55 10.09
N GLY A 134 -0.67 -0.27 10.04
CA GLY A 134 0.32 0.32 10.95
C GLY A 134 -0.03 0.12 12.42
N GLU A 135 -1.27 0.43 12.79
CA GLU A 135 -1.76 0.30 14.17
C GLU A 135 -1.82 -1.15 14.66
N VAL A 136 -2.17 -2.11 13.79
CA VAL A 136 -2.15 -3.53 14.15
C VAL A 136 -0.72 -4.01 14.39
N PHE A 137 0.23 -3.65 13.53
CA PHE A 137 1.65 -3.99 13.73
C PHE A 137 2.22 -3.34 14.97
N LYS A 138 1.93 -2.05 15.18
CA LYS A 138 2.31 -1.32 16.39
C LYS A 138 1.81 -2.03 17.64
N LEU A 139 0.51 -2.35 17.70
CA LEU A 139 -0.08 -3.07 18.82
C LEU A 139 0.59 -4.42 19.06
N HIS A 140 0.79 -5.20 18.00
CA HIS A 140 1.41 -6.53 18.07
C HIS A 140 2.83 -6.45 18.66
N PHE A 141 3.65 -5.53 18.17
CA PHE A 141 5.01 -5.34 18.66
C PHE A 141 5.06 -4.73 20.08
N GLU A 142 4.14 -3.84 20.44
CA GLU A 142 4.03 -3.32 21.81
C GLU A 142 3.70 -4.39 22.85
N THR A 143 3.09 -5.50 22.40
CA THR A 143 2.83 -6.68 23.25
C THR A 143 3.98 -7.69 23.26
N GLY A 144 5.08 -7.39 22.56
CA GLY A 144 6.26 -8.27 22.46
C GLY A 144 6.18 -9.32 21.36
N GLY A 145 5.23 -9.20 20.43
CA GLY A 145 5.15 -10.05 19.25
C GLY A 145 6.23 -9.72 18.22
N THR A 146 6.42 -10.63 17.28
CA THR A 146 7.37 -10.53 16.16
C THR A 146 6.65 -10.68 14.82
N ILE A 147 7.36 -10.49 13.71
CA ILE A 147 6.80 -10.77 12.38
C ILE A 147 6.40 -12.25 12.23
N LEU A 148 7.08 -13.17 12.89
CA LEU A 148 6.86 -14.61 12.73
C LEU A 148 5.62 -15.14 13.45
N ASP A 149 5.26 -14.52 14.57
CA ASP A 149 4.11 -14.92 15.39
C ASP A 149 2.87 -14.06 15.12
N PHE A 150 2.94 -13.20 14.10
CA PHE A 150 1.82 -12.40 13.67
C PHE A 150 0.73 -13.31 13.07
N ASP A 151 -0.46 -13.27 13.65
CA ASP A 151 -1.63 -14.04 13.22
C ASP A 151 -2.67 -13.09 12.60
N PRO A 152 -2.72 -12.97 11.25
CA PRO A 152 -3.69 -12.11 10.58
C PRO A 152 -5.13 -12.49 10.89
N ASP A 153 -5.44 -13.78 11.06
CA ASP A 153 -6.80 -14.24 11.29
C ASP A 153 -7.34 -13.77 12.64
N ARG A 154 -6.50 -13.79 13.67
CA ARG A 154 -6.84 -13.22 14.99
C ARG A 154 -6.98 -11.71 14.96
N LEU A 155 -6.18 -11.04 14.13
CA LEU A 155 -6.12 -9.58 14.08
C LEU A 155 -7.10 -8.97 13.07
N LYS A 156 -7.73 -9.76 12.19
CA LYS A 156 -8.72 -9.30 11.19
C LYS A 156 -9.85 -8.44 11.74
N LYS A 157 -10.34 -8.76 12.95
CA LYS A 157 -11.38 -7.96 13.61
C LYS A 157 -10.81 -6.61 14.05
N LYS A 158 -9.67 -6.63 14.75
CA LYS A 158 -9.00 -5.42 15.24
C LYS A 158 -8.58 -4.51 14.10
N TYR A 159 -8.07 -5.09 13.02
CA TYR A 159 -7.76 -4.42 11.77
C TYR A 159 -8.99 -3.68 11.23
N TRP A 160 -10.16 -4.32 11.18
CA TRP A 160 -11.38 -3.66 10.70
C TRP A 160 -11.81 -2.49 11.58
N ASP A 161 -11.76 -2.66 12.90
CA ASP A 161 -12.08 -1.59 13.84
C ASP A 161 -11.14 -0.39 13.65
N LEU A 162 -9.86 -0.65 13.37
CA LEU A 162 -8.86 0.37 13.07
C LEU A 162 -9.02 0.96 11.68
N PHE A 163 -9.46 0.19 10.70
CA PHE A 163 -9.78 0.66 9.35
C PHE A 163 -10.94 1.64 9.38
N GLU A 164 -11.99 1.33 10.14
CA GLU A 164 -13.13 2.23 10.34
C GLU A 164 -12.70 3.56 10.97
N LYS A 165 -11.83 3.52 11.99
CA LYS A 165 -11.20 4.73 12.57
C LYS A 165 -10.29 5.44 11.57
N GLY A 166 -9.57 4.67 10.78
CA GLY A 166 -8.64 5.13 9.76
C GLY A 166 -9.33 5.93 8.66
N LYS A 167 -10.60 5.66 8.35
CA LYS A 167 -11.38 6.49 7.41
C LYS A 167 -11.56 7.91 7.94
N THR A 168 -11.86 8.07 9.23
CA THR A 168 -11.98 9.38 9.87
C THR A 168 -10.63 10.07 9.93
N PHE A 169 -9.59 9.36 10.39
CA PHE A 169 -8.22 9.88 10.45
C PHE A 169 -7.72 10.33 9.06
N ALA A 170 -7.94 9.54 8.02
CA ALA A 170 -7.56 9.90 6.66
C ALA A 170 -8.35 11.10 6.14
N ALA A 171 -9.64 11.22 6.49
CA ALA A 171 -10.43 12.40 6.13
C ALA A 171 -9.92 13.67 6.84
N GLU A 172 -9.55 13.58 8.12
CA GLU A 172 -8.95 14.67 8.89
C GLU A 172 -7.59 15.08 8.31
N VAL A 173 -6.68 14.12 8.13
CA VAL A 173 -5.36 14.35 7.53
C VAL A 173 -5.47 14.97 6.13
N LYS A 174 -6.50 14.61 5.35
CA LYS A 174 -6.76 15.23 4.05
C LYS A 174 -7.14 16.70 4.21
N ASN A 175 -8.00 17.03 5.18
CA ASN A 175 -8.42 18.41 5.41
C ASN A 175 -7.21 19.25 5.87
N ASP A 176 -6.41 18.72 6.80
CA ASP A 176 -5.15 19.36 7.24
C ASP A 176 -4.16 19.55 6.07
N ALA A 177 -4.05 18.56 5.18
CA ALA A 177 -3.17 18.63 4.01
C ALA A 177 -3.72 19.56 2.92
N ALA A 178 -5.04 19.66 2.78
CA ALA A 178 -5.71 20.56 1.83
C ALA A 178 -5.55 22.04 2.25
N GLU A 179 -5.52 22.33 3.55
CA GLU A 179 -5.21 23.67 4.09
C GLU A 179 -3.75 24.08 3.87
N HIS A 180 -2.83 23.13 3.68
CA HIS A 180 -1.42 23.36 3.38
C HIS A 180 -1.05 23.07 1.91
N PHE A 181 -2.02 22.77 1.06
CA PHE A 181 -1.80 22.46 -0.35
C PHE A 181 -1.63 23.71 -1.22
N GLU A 182 -2.01 24.90 -0.74
CA GLU A 182 -1.69 26.17 -1.42
C GLU A 182 -0.17 26.46 -1.44
N ASP A 183 0.62 25.89 -0.52
CA ASP A 183 2.07 26.10 -0.45
C ASP A 183 2.89 25.01 -1.20
N LEU A 184 2.26 23.97 -1.74
CA LEU A 184 2.93 22.87 -2.47
C LEU A 184 2.69 22.91 -3.99
N VAL A 185 1.96 23.90 -4.49
CA VAL A 185 1.72 24.15 -5.92
C VAL A 185 2.51 25.38 -6.38
N ASP A 186 3.82 25.39 -6.12
CA ASP A 186 4.81 26.13 -6.93
C ASP A 186 5.47 25.15 -7.91
N ILE A 187 4.66 24.50 -8.74
CA ILE A 187 5.11 23.96 -10.03
C ILE A 187 4.37 24.79 -11.06
N ASP A 188 5.04 25.83 -11.55
CA ASP A 188 4.60 26.68 -12.65
C ASP A 188 4.04 25.82 -13.79
N THR A 189 2.72 25.83 -13.95
CA THR A 189 2.06 25.44 -15.19
C THR A 189 1.53 26.69 -15.88
N ASP A 190 2.44 27.59 -16.22
CA ASP A 190 2.27 28.48 -17.36
C ASP A 190 2.76 27.74 -18.61
N VAL A 191 1.95 26.85 -19.17
CA VAL A 191 2.08 26.53 -20.61
C VAL A 191 0.70 26.41 -21.22
N ASP A 192 0.42 27.49 -21.92
CA ASP A 192 -0.61 27.76 -22.90
C ASP A 192 -0.76 26.63 -23.94
N SER A 193 -1.91 26.66 -24.58
CA SER A 193 -2.31 25.78 -25.66
C SER A 193 -1.37 25.93 -26.88
N THR A 194 -1.44 24.94 -27.77
CA THR A 194 -0.98 24.93 -29.17
C THR A 194 0.38 24.28 -29.46
N ASP A 195 0.25 23.18 -30.23
CA ASP A 195 0.98 22.84 -31.45
C ASP A 195 2.47 22.45 -31.45
N GLU A 196 2.67 21.41 -32.27
CA GLU A 196 3.85 21.03 -33.06
C GLU A 196 5.08 20.39 -32.39
N LEU A 197 5.17 19.07 -32.66
CA LEU A 197 6.31 18.34 -33.21
C LEU A 197 7.66 19.10 -33.28
N THR A 198 8.73 18.53 -32.69
CA THR A 198 9.85 17.89 -33.43
C THR A 198 11.04 17.55 -32.50
N ASP A 199 11.56 16.34 -32.71
CA ASP A 199 12.97 15.92 -32.73
C ASP A 199 13.96 16.46 -31.66
N GLU A 200 14.40 15.58 -30.74
CA GLU A 200 15.70 14.86 -30.81
C GLU A 200 16.09 14.28 -29.44
N VAL A 201 16.59 13.05 -29.49
CA VAL A 201 16.97 12.16 -28.38
C VAL A 201 18.39 12.53 -27.89
N PRO A 202 18.76 12.29 -26.61
CA PRO A 202 19.70 11.18 -26.39
C PRO A 202 19.35 10.28 -25.19
N SER A 203 19.18 9.01 -25.54
CA SER A 203 19.27 7.81 -24.73
C SER A 203 20.70 7.65 -24.20
N GLU A 204 20.87 7.41 -22.90
CA GLU A 204 21.64 6.26 -22.39
C GLU A 204 21.59 6.15 -20.86
N ALA A 205 21.16 4.98 -20.36
CA ALA A 205 21.46 4.44 -19.05
C ALA A 205 21.55 2.91 -19.15
N PRO A 206 22.36 2.24 -18.31
CA PRO A 206 23.22 1.14 -18.74
C PRO A 206 22.56 -0.24 -18.77
N HIS A 207 22.97 -1.03 -19.74
CA HIS A 207 22.78 -2.48 -19.80
C HIS A 207 23.51 -3.20 -18.65
N THR A 208 22.83 -4.12 -17.96
CA THR A 208 23.45 -5.39 -17.55
C THR A 208 22.37 -6.47 -17.45
N GLN A 209 22.22 -7.18 -18.57
CA GLN A 209 22.11 -8.64 -18.72
C GLN A 209 21.14 -9.42 -17.83
N ASN A 210 20.08 -9.87 -18.51
CA ASN A 210 19.27 -11.03 -18.18
C ASN A 210 20.12 -12.28 -17.96
N GLU A 211 19.97 -12.91 -16.79
CA GLU A 211 20.08 -14.36 -16.67
C GLU A 211 18.71 -14.93 -16.31
N THR A 212 18.31 -15.85 -17.18
CA THR A 212 17.08 -16.63 -17.23
C THR A 212 16.84 -17.43 -15.95
N ILE A 213 15.61 -17.36 -15.41
CA ILE A 213 14.99 -18.50 -14.73
C ILE A 213 13.60 -18.72 -15.33
N SER A 214 13.52 -19.79 -16.09
CA SER A 214 12.31 -20.40 -16.64
C SER A 214 11.40 -20.90 -15.51
N ILE A 215 10.11 -20.61 -15.63
CA ILE A 215 9.07 -21.49 -15.09
C ILE A 215 8.17 -21.83 -16.27
N GLU A 216 8.38 -23.03 -16.80
CA GLU A 216 7.41 -23.76 -17.60
C GLU A 216 6.23 -24.11 -16.70
N GLU A 217 5.04 -23.60 -17.03
CA GLU A 217 3.79 -24.29 -16.73
C GLU A 217 2.96 -24.36 -18.01
N ASP A 218 2.56 -25.59 -18.29
CA ASP A 218 1.98 -26.16 -19.50
C ASP A 218 0.47 -25.86 -19.59
N VAL A 219 0.05 -25.08 -20.59
CA VAL A 219 -1.35 -25.00 -21.09
C VAL A 219 -1.30 -24.73 -22.61
N PRO A 220 -1.56 -25.72 -23.49
CA PRO A 220 -1.23 -25.59 -24.92
C PRO A 220 -2.20 -24.79 -25.80
N GLU A 221 -3.41 -24.44 -25.35
CA GLU A 221 -4.46 -23.95 -26.29
C GLU A 221 -4.66 -22.42 -26.31
N GLN A 222 -4.36 -21.70 -25.23
CA GLN A 222 -4.75 -20.28 -25.13
C GLN A 222 -3.75 -19.29 -25.76
N LYS A 223 -2.52 -19.72 -26.05
CA LYS A 223 -1.52 -18.85 -26.70
C LYS A 223 -1.86 -18.57 -28.17
N ASP A 224 -2.45 -19.54 -28.88
CA ASP A 224 -2.79 -19.41 -30.29
C ASP A 224 -3.92 -18.42 -30.55
N ILE A 225 -4.93 -18.36 -29.68
CA ILE A 225 -6.01 -17.36 -29.80
C ILE A 225 -5.51 -15.94 -29.57
N LEU A 226 -4.60 -15.73 -28.63
CA LEU A 226 -4.08 -14.41 -28.31
C LEU A 226 -3.24 -13.88 -29.47
N THR A 227 -2.45 -14.74 -30.11
CA THR A 227 -1.68 -14.39 -31.32
C THR A 227 -2.60 -14.05 -32.48
N LYS A 228 -3.62 -14.87 -32.76
CA LYS A 228 -4.59 -14.60 -33.85
C LYS A 228 -5.46 -13.37 -33.62
N LEU A 229 -5.83 -13.09 -32.36
CA LEU A 229 -6.58 -11.88 -32.00
C LEU A 229 -5.73 -10.62 -32.14
N LYS A 230 -4.42 -10.73 -31.90
CA LYS A 230 -3.46 -9.64 -32.11
C LYS A 230 -3.28 -9.36 -33.62
N GLU A 231 -3.08 -10.39 -34.44
CA GLU A 231 -2.99 -10.26 -35.90
C GLU A 231 -4.26 -9.67 -36.51
N LEU A 232 -5.44 -10.07 -36.05
CA LEU A 232 -6.71 -9.47 -36.49
C LEU A 232 -6.79 -7.98 -36.14
N GLY A 233 -6.23 -7.57 -35.01
CA GLY A 233 -6.14 -6.16 -34.62
C GLY A 233 -5.27 -5.37 -35.58
N GLU A 234 -4.10 -5.91 -35.93
CA GLU A 234 -3.14 -5.32 -36.87
C GLU A 234 -3.71 -5.24 -38.30
N LEU A 235 -4.46 -6.24 -38.74
CA LEU A 235 -5.15 -6.22 -40.06
C LEU A 235 -6.25 -5.17 -40.14
N LYS A 236 -6.93 -4.90 -39.02
CA LYS A 236 -7.91 -3.82 -38.93
C LYS A 236 -7.23 -2.45 -38.96
N GLU A 237 -6.13 -2.31 -38.22
CA GLU A 237 -5.38 -1.06 -38.11
C GLU A 237 -4.67 -0.69 -39.43
N SER A 238 -4.20 -1.69 -40.17
CA SER A 238 -3.67 -1.53 -41.55
C SER A 238 -4.76 -1.33 -42.61
N GLY A 239 -6.04 -1.31 -42.23
CA GLY A 239 -7.16 -1.04 -43.13
C GLY A 239 -7.46 -2.17 -44.13
N VAL A 240 -6.86 -3.36 -43.95
CA VAL A 240 -7.06 -4.53 -44.82
C VAL A 240 -8.46 -5.14 -44.61
N ILE A 241 -9.00 -5.01 -43.40
CA ILE A 241 -10.36 -5.47 -43.04
C ILE A 241 -11.15 -4.35 -42.40
N ASN A 242 -12.47 -4.34 -42.63
CA ASN A 242 -13.35 -3.33 -42.04
C ASN A 242 -13.85 -3.72 -40.62
N ASP A 243 -14.42 -2.77 -39.88
CA ASP A 243 -14.93 -2.98 -38.52
C ASP A 243 -15.96 -4.11 -38.40
N THR A 244 -16.74 -4.34 -39.45
CA THR A 244 -17.78 -5.37 -39.46
C THR A 244 -17.20 -6.77 -39.67
N GLU A 245 -16.18 -6.88 -40.51
CA GLU A 245 -15.42 -8.10 -40.77
C GLU A 245 -14.58 -8.49 -39.55
N PHE A 246 -13.91 -7.52 -38.93
CA PHE A 246 -13.16 -7.71 -37.70
C PHE A 246 -14.05 -8.26 -36.57
N LYS A 247 -15.23 -7.67 -36.35
CA LYS A 247 -16.19 -8.17 -35.34
C LYS A 247 -16.66 -9.59 -35.62
N LYS A 248 -16.90 -9.92 -36.89
CA LYS A 248 -17.34 -11.27 -37.31
C LYS A 248 -16.24 -12.31 -37.11
N MET A 249 -15.00 -11.98 -37.47
CA MET A 249 -13.83 -12.86 -37.30
C MET A 249 -13.44 -13.03 -35.83
N LYS A 250 -13.42 -11.94 -35.05
CA LYS A 250 -13.19 -11.98 -33.60
C LYS A 250 -14.20 -12.87 -32.90
N LYS A 251 -15.49 -12.74 -33.24
CA LYS A 251 -16.54 -13.58 -32.67
C LYS A 251 -16.34 -15.05 -33.05
N LYS A 252 -16.06 -15.34 -34.32
CA LYS A 252 -15.81 -16.71 -34.79
C LYS A 252 -14.61 -17.36 -34.08
N LEU A 253 -13.54 -16.59 -33.82
CA LEU A 253 -12.35 -17.08 -33.13
C LEU A 253 -12.58 -17.40 -31.66
N ILE A 254 -13.46 -16.64 -31.01
CA ILE A 254 -13.84 -16.84 -29.61
C ILE A 254 -14.84 -18.02 -29.49
N ASP A 255 -15.67 -18.23 -30.51
CA ASP A 255 -16.64 -19.35 -30.56
C ASP A 255 -15.99 -20.70 -30.97
N GLU A 256 -14.78 -20.69 -31.54
CA GLU A 256 -14.01 -21.90 -31.92
C GLU A 256 -13.19 -22.52 -30.75
N PHE A 257 -13.22 -21.89 -29.57
CA PHE A 257 -12.58 -22.33 -28.33
C PHE A 257 -13.62 -22.46 -27.21
#